data_AF-A0A5K4FEA2-F1
#
_entry.id   AF-A0A5K4FEA2-F1
#
_cell.length_a   1.000
_cell.length_b   1.000
_cell.length_c   1.000
_cell.angle_alpha   90.00
_cell.angle_beta   90.00
_cell.angle_gamma   90.00
#
_symmetry.space_group_name_H-M   'P 1'
#
loop_
_entity.id
_entity.type
_entity.pdbx_description
1 polymer ?
#
loop_
_entity_poly.entity_id
_entity_poly.type
_entity_poly.pdbx_seq_one_letter_code
_entity_poly.pdbx_strand_id
1 'polypeptide(L)'
;MNELCPFHPKHDIYAIHEQMKNKISDYDWECQMCGKRFYTENTFDLHIGNRHETNAYSTSRTICLSSYCPLLRCSVLKPDVDYGYQVFWDEALCDPKSFEAISKQCEDILNKCIPSGNDSSSTQLRQLLQTTLCDQLSCDRYWILPDSHIQTSVLEKVLTAVILTAGLLIYYSVIFMRLSSSFCRLRISSLSVPRSSKKAFRSYYTDK
;
A
#
# COMPACT_ATOMS: atom_id res chain seq x y z
N MET A 1 30.37 -6.63 10.39
CA MET A 1 30.26 -5.48 9.46
C MET A 1 31.49 -4.61 9.65
N ASN A 2 32.00 -3.99 8.59
CA ASN A 2 33.15 -3.10 8.65
C ASN A 2 32.81 -1.80 9.40
N GLU A 3 33.69 -1.30 10.27
CA GLU A 3 33.50 -0.02 10.98
C GLU A 3 33.51 1.18 10.01
N LEU A 4 34.07 1.02 8.81
CA LEU A 4 34.02 2.00 7.73
C LEU A 4 32.66 2.06 7.01
N CYS A 5 31.73 1.15 7.33
CA CYS A 5 30.39 1.11 6.74
C CYS A 5 29.54 2.28 7.21
N PRO A 6 28.98 3.13 6.31
CA PRO A 6 28.10 4.23 6.72
C PRO A 6 26.87 3.78 7.51
N PHE A 7 26.34 2.58 7.21
CA PHE A 7 25.18 2.00 7.90
C PHE A 7 25.54 1.26 9.20
N HIS A 8 26.76 1.40 9.69
CA HIS A 8 27.12 0.83 10.99
C HIS A 8 26.32 1.54 12.11
N PRO A 9 25.72 0.81 13.06
CA PRO A 9 24.88 1.40 14.12
C PRO A 9 25.57 2.48 14.97
N LYS A 10 26.91 2.49 15.01
CA LYS A 10 27.67 3.53 15.72
C LYS A 10 27.62 4.89 15.03
N HIS A 11 27.35 4.96 13.73
CA HIS A 11 27.38 6.20 12.96
C HIS A 11 26.02 6.89 12.84
N ASP A 12 24.93 6.19 13.16
CA ASP A 12 23.56 6.70 13.06
C ASP A 12 23.24 7.73 14.15
N ILE A 13 23.08 9.00 13.75
CA ILE A 13 22.79 10.11 14.67
C ILE A 13 21.53 9.92 15.51
N TYR A 14 20.52 9.19 15.01
CA TYR A 14 19.25 8.94 15.69
C TYR A 14 19.22 7.61 16.45
N ALA A 15 20.35 6.90 16.55
CA ALA A 15 20.41 5.61 17.25
C ALA A 15 19.95 5.69 18.72
N ILE A 16 20.23 6.80 19.43
CA ILE A 16 19.76 6.98 20.82
C ILE A 16 18.25 7.20 20.84
N HIS A 17 17.73 8.00 19.90
CA HIS A 17 16.28 8.23 19.76
C HIS A 17 15.54 6.91 19.59
N GLU A 18 15.96 6.07 18.66
CA GLU A 18 15.33 4.78 18.39
C GLU A 18 15.47 3.80 19.57
N GLN A 19 16.56 3.84 20.34
CA GLN A 19 16.71 3.02 21.55
C GLN A 19 15.73 3.39 22.67
N MET A 20 15.25 4.62 22.71
CA MET A 20 14.27 5.07 23.72
C MET A 20 12.83 4.72 23.35
N LYS A 21 12.61 4.23 22.12
CA LYS A 21 11.31 3.90 21.56
C LYS A 21 10.94 2.47 21.93
N ASN A 22 9.88 2.30 22.70
CA ASN A 22 9.31 1.00 23.01
C ASN A 22 7.95 0.84 22.32
N LYS A 23 7.91 0.08 21.22
CA LYS A 23 6.67 -0.25 20.52
C LYS A 23 5.98 -1.44 21.19
N ILE A 24 4.91 -1.19 21.93
CA ILE A 24 4.11 -2.23 22.59
C ILE A 24 3.05 -2.79 21.62
N SER A 25 2.40 -1.92 20.86
CA SER A 25 1.48 -2.28 19.78
C SER A 25 1.52 -1.24 18.66
N ASP A 26 0.74 -1.42 17.60
CA ASP A 26 0.66 -0.42 16.51
C ASP A 26 0.17 0.95 16.98
N TYR A 27 -0.62 0.98 18.06
CA TYR A 27 -1.21 2.19 18.63
C TYR A 27 -0.69 2.52 20.03
N ASP A 28 0.44 1.93 20.42
CA ASP A 28 0.94 2.03 21.78
C ASP A 28 2.47 2.07 21.80
N TRP A 29 2.95 3.30 22.00
CA TRP A 29 4.36 3.66 21.96
C TRP A 29 4.75 4.26 23.30
N GLU A 30 5.79 3.73 23.93
CA GLU A 30 6.25 4.19 25.24
C GLU A 30 7.66 4.78 25.17
N CYS A 31 7.86 5.91 25.84
CA CYS A 31 9.17 6.51 26.06
C CYS A 31 9.86 5.87 27.25
N GLN A 32 10.96 5.15 26.99
CA GLN A 32 11.71 4.47 28.05
C GLN A 32 12.43 5.42 29.01
N MET A 33 12.56 6.71 28.68
CA MET A 33 13.19 7.68 29.58
C MET A 33 12.23 8.22 30.64
N CYS A 34 10.94 8.38 30.32
CA CYS A 34 9.97 9.03 31.20
C CYS A 34 8.68 8.23 31.44
N GLY A 35 8.49 7.10 30.76
CA GLY A 35 7.33 6.22 30.88
C GLY A 35 6.04 6.75 30.23
N LYS A 36 6.09 7.86 29.47
CA LYS A 36 4.91 8.38 28.78
C LYS A 36 4.55 7.52 27.58
N ARG A 37 3.24 7.36 27.36
CA ARG A 37 2.68 6.56 26.26
C ARG A 37 1.99 7.44 25.22
N PHE A 38 2.06 7.02 23.97
CA PHE A 38 1.60 7.74 22.80
C PHE A 38 0.84 6.80 21.87
N TYR A 39 -0.15 7.34 21.18
CA TYR A 39 -0.99 6.57 20.26
C TYR A 39 -0.33 6.35 18.89
N THR A 40 0.53 7.27 18.45
CA THR A 40 1.22 7.18 17.15
C THR A 40 2.72 7.45 17.30
N GLU A 41 3.51 6.80 16.45
CA GLU A 41 4.96 6.99 16.38
C GLU A 41 5.35 8.47 16.19
N ASN A 42 4.67 9.18 15.29
CA ASN A 42 4.93 10.60 15.04
C ASN A 42 4.74 11.48 16.30
N THR A 43 3.71 11.20 17.12
CA THR A 43 3.51 11.96 18.37
C THR A 43 4.57 11.64 19.43
N PHE A 44 5.09 10.42 19.42
CA PHE A 44 6.23 10.02 20.22
C PHE A 44 7.51 10.77 19.76
N ASP A 45 7.79 10.78 18.45
CA ASP A 45 8.99 11.44 17.90
C ASP A 45 8.97 12.94 18.21
N LEU A 46 7.81 13.60 18.06
CA LEU A 46 7.61 14.99 18.44
C LEU A 46 7.83 15.22 19.94
N HIS A 47 7.44 14.26 20.79
CA HIS A 47 7.69 14.35 22.23
C HIS A 47 9.18 14.30 22.55
N ILE A 48 9.94 13.38 21.95
CA ILE A 48 11.38 13.29 22.15
C ILE A 48 12.07 14.58 21.72
N GLY A 49 11.74 15.11 20.54
CA GLY A 49 12.31 16.37 20.05
C GLY A 49 12.06 17.57 20.97
N ASN A 50 10.91 17.62 21.65
CA ASN A 50 10.54 18.76 22.50
C ASN A 50 10.95 18.63 23.97
N ARG A 51 11.02 17.41 24.50
CA ARG A 51 11.23 17.15 25.95
C ARG A 51 12.54 16.45 26.27
N HIS A 52 13.11 15.76 25.30
CA HIS A 52 14.35 15.02 25.41
C HIS A 52 15.30 15.40 24.27
N GLU A 53 15.33 16.69 23.91
CA GLU A 53 16.14 17.23 22.81
C GLU A 53 17.61 16.81 22.92
N THR A 54 18.17 16.83 24.14
CA THR A 54 19.55 16.39 24.43
C THR A 54 19.83 14.93 24.09
N ASN A 55 18.79 14.12 23.98
CA ASN A 55 18.86 12.69 23.67
C ASN A 55 18.22 12.38 22.30
N ALA A 56 17.70 13.39 21.60
CA ALA A 56 17.06 13.22 20.31
C ALA A 56 18.07 12.89 19.21
N TYR A 57 19.32 13.35 19.33
CA TYR A 57 20.40 13.01 18.40
C TYR A 57 21.75 13.00 19.12
N SER A 58 22.73 12.32 18.53
CA SER A 58 24.11 12.36 19.03
C SER A 58 25.02 13.23 18.17
N THR A 59 25.67 14.20 18.79
CA THR A 59 26.73 15.02 18.17
C THR A 59 28.00 14.23 17.89
N SER A 60 28.20 13.08 18.55
CA SER A 60 29.37 12.23 18.33
C SER A 60 29.26 11.35 17.08
N ARG A 61 28.07 11.28 16.49
CA ARG A 61 27.76 10.46 15.32
C ARG A 61 27.61 11.35 14.11
N THR A 62 27.87 10.79 12.93
CA THR A 62 28.10 11.61 11.73
C THR A 62 27.12 11.35 10.59
N ILE A 63 26.35 10.27 10.64
CA ILE A 63 25.51 9.82 9.53
C ILE A 63 24.03 9.94 9.88
N CYS A 64 23.30 10.67 9.04
CA CYS A 64 21.85 10.65 8.99
C CYS A 64 21.38 9.67 7.91
N LEU A 65 20.63 8.62 8.27
CA LEU A 65 20.16 7.64 7.28
C LEU A 65 19.21 8.23 6.23
N SER A 66 18.51 9.33 6.53
CA SER A 66 17.63 9.98 5.56
C SER A 66 18.38 10.49 4.32
N SER A 67 19.68 10.79 4.46
CA SER A 67 20.53 11.19 3.32
C SER A 67 20.70 10.07 2.29
N TYR A 68 20.42 8.82 2.66
CA TYR A 68 20.46 7.65 1.79
C TYR A 68 19.06 7.19 1.37
N CYS A 69 18.01 7.99 1.60
CA CYS A 69 16.66 7.61 1.22
C CYS A 69 16.45 7.29 -0.28
N PRO A 70 17.12 7.97 -1.23
CA PRO A 70 17.06 7.59 -2.64
C PRO A 70 17.64 6.19 -2.91
N LEU A 71 18.56 5.70 -2.08
CA LEU A 71 19.10 4.35 -2.16
C LEU A 71 18.18 3.35 -1.47
N LEU A 72 17.67 3.70 -0.30
CA LEU A 72 16.81 2.85 0.54
C LEU A 72 15.34 2.82 0.08
N ARG A 73 15.00 3.55 -0.98
CA ARG A 73 13.65 3.61 -1.56
C ARG A 73 12.59 4.10 -0.55
N CYS A 74 12.95 5.06 0.31
CA CYS A 74 12.07 5.54 1.39
C CYS A 74 10.71 6.00 0.86
N SER A 75 10.68 6.75 -0.24
CA SER A 75 9.46 7.30 -0.86
C SER A 75 8.49 6.21 -1.34
N VAL A 76 9.02 5.04 -1.69
CA VAL A 76 8.26 3.88 -2.18
C VAL A 76 7.76 3.02 -1.01
N LEU A 77 8.60 2.84 0.03
CA LEU A 77 8.30 1.98 1.17
C LEU A 77 7.41 2.67 2.23
N LYS A 78 7.50 3.99 2.38
CA LYS A 78 6.76 4.80 3.34
C LYS A 78 6.12 6.03 2.65
N PRO A 79 5.10 5.83 1.80
CA PRO A 79 4.42 6.91 1.08
C PRO A 79 3.55 7.80 1.99
N ASP A 80 3.34 7.38 3.24
CA ASP A 80 2.69 8.18 4.28
C ASP A 80 3.58 9.33 4.78
N VAL A 81 4.90 9.17 4.69
CA VAL A 81 5.90 10.17 5.12
C VAL A 81 6.30 11.07 3.95
N ASP A 82 6.27 10.56 2.72
CA ASP A 82 6.73 11.27 1.53
C ASP A 82 5.58 11.42 0.52
N TYR A 83 5.20 12.66 0.19
CA TYR A 83 4.00 13.07 -0.56
C TYR A 83 3.44 12.02 -1.53
N GLY A 84 2.53 11.15 -1.06
CA GLY A 84 2.04 9.95 -1.76
C GLY A 84 1.30 10.14 -3.09
N TYR A 85 1.15 11.37 -3.60
CA TYR A 85 0.64 11.65 -4.95
C TYR A 85 1.77 11.83 -6.00
N GLN A 86 3.01 12.04 -5.57
CA GLN A 86 4.14 12.31 -6.48
C GLN A 86 4.73 11.06 -7.13
N VAL A 87 4.59 9.89 -6.49
CA VAL A 87 5.15 8.60 -6.95
C VAL A 87 4.79 8.27 -8.40
N PHE A 88 3.55 8.58 -8.82
CA PHE A 88 3.11 8.36 -10.21
C PHE A 88 3.88 9.22 -11.21
N TRP A 89 4.10 10.49 -10.89
CA TRP A 89 4.80 11.42 -11.78
C TRP A 89 6.31 11.18 -11.77
N ASP A 90 6.87 10.82 -10.62
CA ASP A 90 8.29 10.51 -10.50
C ASP A 90 8.68 9.26 -11.33
N GLU A 91 7.78 8.28 -11.42
CA GLU A 91 7.95 7.15 -12.33
C GLU A 91 7.80 7.58 -13.81
N ALA A 92 6.74 8.34 -14.12
CA ALA A 92 6.49 8.77 -15.50
C ALA A 92 7.56 9.71 -16.07
N LEU A 93 8.22 10.51 -15.23
CA LEU A 93 9.30 11.43 -15.60
C LEU A 93 10.69 10.89 -15.24
N CYS A 94 10.83 9.58 -15.03
CA CYS A 94 12.10 8.99 -14.61
C CYS A 94 13.25 9.24 -15.61
N ASP A 95 14.37 9.79 -15.12
CA ASP A 95 15.60 9.94 -15.91
C ASP A 95 16.60 8.83 -15.55
N PRO A 96 16.93 7.91 -16.47
CA PRO A 96 17.86 6.81 -16.19
C PRO A 96 19.25 7.28 -15.78
N LYS A 97 19.69 8.46 -16.20
CA LYS A 97 21.01 9.00 -15.83
C LYS A 97 21.10 9.34 -14.35
N SER A 98 19.99 9.80 -13.75
CA SER A 98 19.94 10.12 -12.33
C SER A 98 20.11 8.85 -11.47
N PHE A 99 19.51 7.74 -11.89
CA PHE A 99 19.61 6.45 -11.21
C PHE A 99 20.99 5.80 -11.33
N GLU A 100 21.74 6.06 -12.41
CA GLU A 100 23.12 5.57 -12.54
C GLU A 100 24.01 6.06 -11.40
N ALA A 101 23.86 7.33 -10.98
CA ALA A 101 24.63 7.89 -9.88
C ALA A 101 24.28 7.24 -8.53
N ILE A 102 22.99 7.02 -8.27
CA ILE A 102 22.51 6.39 -7.03
C ILE A 102 22.91 4.90 -6.99
N SER A 103 22.83 4.21 -8.12
CA SER A 103 23.26 2.82 -8.25
C SER A 103 24.77 2.67 -7.98
N LYS A 104 25.61 3.53 -8.57
CA LYS A 104 27.06 3.57 -8.26
C LYS A 104 27.34 3.87 -6.80
N GLN A 105 26.58 4.79 -6.19
CA GLN A 105 26.68 5.07 -4.77
C GLN A 105 26.36 3.84 -3.91
N CYS A 106 25.35 3.05 -4.30
CA CYS A 106 25.01 1.79 -3.65
C CYS A 106 26.15 0.78 -3.70
N GLU A 107 26.78 0.60 -4.87
CA GLU A 107 27.92 -0.31 -5.01
C GLU A 107 29.12 0.11 -4.16
N ASP A 108 29.44 1.41 -4.11
CA ASP A 108 30.51 1.94 -3.27
C ASP A 108 30.26 1.70 -1.77
N ILE A 109 29.02 1.92 -1.31
CA ILE A 109 28.63 1.63 0.07
C ILE A 109 28.74 0.13 0.36
N LEU A 110 28.28 -0.72 -0.56
CA LEU A 110 28.34 -2.16 -0.40
C LEU A 110 29.80 -2.64 -0.28
N ASN A 111 30.71 -2.08 -1.08
CA ASN A 111 32.15 -2.36 -1.01
C ASN A 111 32.77 -1.94 0.33
N LYS A 112 32.33 -0.80 0.89
CA LYS A 112 32.78 -0.33 2.21
C LYS A 112 32.28 -1.23 3.33
N CYS A 113 31.03 -1.67 3.25
CA CYS A 113 30.37 -2.44 4.30
C CYS A 113 30.77 -3.92 4.33
N ILE A 114 30.92 -4.52 3.15
CA ILE A 114 31.32 -5.92 2.95
C ILE A 114 32.48 -5.90 1.95
N PRO A 115 33.71 -5.62 2.42
CA PRO A 115 34.88 -5.74 1.56
C PRO A 115 34.98 -7.18 1.06
N SER A 116 35.45 -7.36 -0.18
CA SER A 116 35.64 -8.67 -0.79
C SER A 116 36.59 -9.52 0.05
N GLY A 117 36.03 -10.33 0.95
CA GLY A 117 36.75 -11.30 1.76
C GLY A 117 36.90 -12.62 1.02
N ASN A 118 37.85 -13.43 1.46
CA ASN A 118 38.07 -14.78 0.90
C ASN A 118 36.99 -15.80 1.33
N ASP A 119 36.04 -15.38 2.18
CA ASP A 119 35.01 -16.25 2.73
C ASP A 119 33.79 -16.33 1.80
N SER A 120 33.39 -17.54 1.43
CA SER A 120 32.25 -17.81 0.54
C SER A 120 30.92 -17.25 1.07
N SER A 121 30.73 -17.17 2.38
CA SER A 121 29.53 -16.57 2.97
C SER A 121 29.46 -15.06 2.77
N SER A 122 30.61 -14.37 2.82
CA SER A 122 30.68 -12.92 2.62
C SER A 122 30.38 -12.54 1.16
N THR A 123 30.86 -13.35 0.21
CA THR A 123 30.60 -13.16 -1.21
C THR A 123 29.14 -13.44 -1.56
N GLN A 124 28.53 -14.48 -1.00
CA GLN A 124 27.09 -14.76 -1.15
C GLN A 124 26.22 -13.62 -0.60
N LEU A 125 26.50 -13.14 0.62
CA LEU A 125 25.77 -12.03 1.21
C LEU A 125 25.92 -10.75 0.38
N ARG A 126 27.13 -10.46 -0.10
CA ARG A 126 27.38 -9.31 -0.99
C ARG A 126 26.56 -9.42 -2.27
N GLN A 127 26.55 -10.58 -2.90
CA GLN A 127 25.79 -10.80 -4.14
C GLN A 127 24.28 -10.66 -3.90
N LEU A 128 23.76 -11.18 -2.77
CA LEU A 128 22.36 -11.01 -2.38
C LEU A 128 21.99 -9.55 -2.18
N LEU A 129 22.82 -8.79 -1.45
CA LEU A 129 22.56 -7.37 -1.22
C LEU A 129 22.67 -6.56 -2.51
N GLN A 130 23.61 -6.88 -3.40
CA GLN A 130 23.75 -6.23 -4.69
C GLN A 130 22.49 -6.43 -5.54
N THR A 131 21.98 -7.67 -5.65
CA THR A 131 20.79 -7.99 -6.46
C THR A 131 19.49 -7.47 -5.85
N THR A 132 19.42 -7.39 -4.53
CA THR A 132 18.21 -6.96 -3.82
C THR A 132 18.12 -5.44 -3.67
N LEU A 133 19.26 -4.76 -3.54
CA LEU A 133 19.31 -3.31 -3.35
C LEU A 133 19.74 -2.63 -4.64
N CYS A 134 21.02 -2.73 -5.01
CA CYS A 134 21.61 -1.91 -6.06
C CYS A 134 21.01 -2.17 -7.45
N ASP A 135 20.70 -3.42 -7.81
CA ASP A 135 20.08 -3.76 -9.10
C ASP A 135 18.61 -3.27 -9.20
N GLN A 136 17.97 -2.97 -8.06
CA GLN A 136 16.62 -2.41 -8.03
C GLN A 136 16.61 -0.88 -8.25
N LEU A 137 17.77 -0.21 -8.22
CA LEU A 137 17.91 1.22 -8.50
C LEU A 137 17.94 1.49 -10.01
N SER A 138 16.84 1.19 -10.68
CA SER A 138 16.60 1.50 -12.09
C SER A 138 15.18 2.00 -12.27
N CYS A 139 14.92 2.84 -13.28
CA CYS A 139 13.57 3.35 -13.56
C CYS A 139 12.54 2.23 -13.56
N ASP A 140 12.82 1.13 -14.27
CA ASP A 140 11.88 0.02 -14.44
C ASP A 140 11.53 -0.73 -13.13
N ARG A 141 12.39 -0.66 -12.09
CA ARG A 141 12.27 -1.51 -10.89
C ARG A 141 12.13 -0.72 -9.59
N TYR A 142 12.59 0.52 -9.55
CA TYR A 142 12.69 1.33 -8.34
C TYR A 142 11.34 1.56 -7.67
N TRP A 143 10.25 1.58 -8.44
CA TRP A 143 8.90 1.85 -7.95
C TRP A 143 8.08 0.59 -7.64
N ILE A 144 8.62 -0.60 -7.93
CA ILE A 144 7.94 -1.86 -7.67
C ILE A 144 7.95 -2.12 -6.16
N LEU A 145 6.83 -1.92 -5.47
CA LEU A 145 6.73 -2.29 -4.06
C LEU A 145 7.08 -3.77 -3.90
N PRO A 146 8.01 -4.15 -3.00
CA PRO A 146 8.13 -5.54 -2.61
C PRO A 146 6.76 -5.98 -2.11
N ASP A 147 6.35 -7.23 -2.39
CA ASP A 147 5.14 -7.84 -1.83
C ASP A 147 5.27 -7.91 -0.30
N SER A 148 5.09 -6.76 0.37
CA SER A 148 4.68 -6.76 1.75
C SER A 148 3.31 -7.39 1.69
N HIS A 149 3.19 -8.62 2.14
CA HIS A 149 1.94 -9.13 2.64
C HIS A 149 1.45 -8.10 3.67
N ILE A 150 0.70 -7.09 3.21
CA ILE A 150 -0.16 -6.31 4.06
C ILE A 150 -1.02 -7.39 4.67
N GLN A 151 -0.80 -7.64 5.94
CA GLN A 151 -1.50 -8.64 6.72
C GLN A 151 -2.92 -8.13 7.00
N THR A 152 -3.61 -7.60 5.96
CA THR A 152 -5.06 -7.57 5.92
C THR A 152 -5.46 -9.01 6.16
N SER A 153 -6.11 -9.25 7.29
CA SER A 153 -6.49 -10.60 7.67
C SER A 153 -7.25 -11.22 6.49
N VAL A 154 -6.97 -12.50 6.18
CA VAL A 154 -7.71 -13.25 5.14
C VAL A 154 -9.22 -13.10 5.35
N LEU A 155 -9.62 -12.97 6.61
CA LEU A 155 -10.99 -12.72 7.06
C LEU A 155 -11.59 -11.44 6.51
N GLU A 156 -10.86 -10.31 6.45
CA GLU A 156 -11.37 -9.08 5.85
C GLU A 156 -11.68 -9.24 4.37
N LYS A 157 -10.76 -9.84 3.59
CA LYS A 157 -10.96 -10.08 2.16
C LYS A 157 -12.15 -11.01 1.89
N VAL A 158 -12.30 -12.07 2.70
CA VAL A 158 -13.43 -13.01 2.60
C VAL A 158 -14.74 -12.32 2.96
N LEU A 159 -14.76 -11.52 4.04
CA LEU A 159 -15.95 -10.80 4.48
C LEU A 159 -16.44 -9.82 3.41
N THR A 160 -15.54 -9.04 2.80
CA THR A 160 -15.89 -8.12 1.71
C THR A 160 -16.47 -8.86 0.51
N ALA A 161 -15.89 -10.00 0.12
CA ALA A 161 -16.39 -10.81 -0.99
C ALA A 161 -17.79 -11.40 -0.71
N VAL A 162 -18.05 -11.86 0.51
CA VAL A 162 -19.37 -12.38 0.92
C VAL A 162 -20.43 -11.29 0.91
N ILE A 163 -20.11 -10.09 1.39
CA ILE A 163 -21.06 -8.96 1.40
C ILE A 163 -21.42 -8.54 -0.04
N LEU A 164 -20.43 -8.44 -0.94
CA LEU A 164 -20.67 -8.08 -2.34
C LEU A 164 -21.52 -9.12 -3.08
N THR A 165 -21.22 -10.41 -2.88
CA THR A 165 -21.98 -11.51 -3.51
C THR A 165 -23.41 -11.58 -2.98
N ALA A 166 -23.61 -11.47 -1.66
CA ALA A 166 -24.95 -11.42 -1.06
C ALA A 166 -25.75 -10.21 -1.55
N GLY A 167 -25.13 -9.03 -1.64
CA GLY A 167 -25.75 -7.82 -2.17
C GLY A 167 -26.23 -7.97 -3.61
N LEU A 168 -25.41 -8.58 -4.48
CA LEU A 168 -25.80 -8.88 -5.86
C LEU A 168 -26.96 -9.88 -5.95
N LEU A 169 -26.94 -10.94 -5.14
CA LEU A 169 -28.04 -11.92 -5.10
C LEU A 169 -29.36 -11.29 -4.66
N ILE A 170 -29.33 -10.42 -3.64
CA ILE A 170 -30.50 -9.67 -3.19
C ILE A 170 -31.00 -8.76 -4.31
N TYR A 171 -30.10 -8.01 -4.97
CA TYR A 171 -30.45 -7.14 -6.07
C TYR A 171 -31.15 -7.90 -7.22
N TYR A 172 -30.57 -9.02 -7.68
CA TYR A 172 -31.15 -9.82 -8.75
C TYR A 172 -32.46 -10.50 -8.34
N SER A 173 -32.59 -10.96 -7.09
CA SER A 173 -33.85 -11.54 -6.61
C SER A 173 -34.99 -10.51 -6.56
N VAL A 174 -34.72 -9.27 -6.13
CA VAL A 174 -35.72 -8.19 -6.14
C VAL A 174 -36.15 -7.85 -7.57
N ILE A 175 -35.19 -7.76 -8.51
CA ILE A 175 -35.49 -7.57 -9.94
C ILE A 175 -36.36 -8.72 -10.46
N PHE A 176 -35.96 -9.96 -10.20
CA PHE A 176 -36.70 -11.14 -10.62
C PHE A 176 -38.13 -11.16 -10.07
N MET A 177 -38.33 -10.80 -8.80
CA MET A 177 -39.66 -10.70 -8.18
C MET A 177 -40.51 -9.56 -8.79
N ARG A 178 -39.90 -8.43 -9.17
CA ARG A 178 -40.62 -7.36 -9.89
C ARG A 178 -40.99 -7.76 -11.31
N LEU A 179 -40.11 -8.48 -12.03
CA LEU A 179 -40.44 -9.02 -13.34
C LEU A 179 -41.52 -10.09 -13.24
N SER A 180 -41.40 -11.04 -12.31
CA SER A 180 -42.38 -12.14 -12.15
C SER A 180 -43.76 -11.64 -11.74
N SER A 181 -43.85 -10.64 -10.87
CA SER A 181 -45.12 -9.99 -10.52
C SER A 181 -45.72 -9.19 -11.70
N SER A 182 -44.89 -8.66 -12.59
CA SER A 182 -45.34 -8.01 -13.83
C SER A 182 -45.85 -9.03 -14.87
N PHE A 183 -45.18 -10.17 -15.00
CA PHE A 183 -45.63 -11.30 -15.84
C PHE A 183 -46.91 -11.97 -15.30
N CYS A 184 -47.07 -12.08 -13.97
CA CYS A 184 -48.26 -12.66 -13.36
C CYS A 184 -49.49 -11.75 -13.50
N ARG A 185 -49.31 -10.42 -13.45
CA ARG A 185 -50.38 -9.45 -13.75
C ARG A 185 -50.89 -9.56 -15.19
N LEU A 186 -50.02 -9.79 -16.16
CA LEU A 186 -50.42 -9.98 -17.57
C LEU A 186 -51.19 -11.30 -17.79
N ARG A 187 -50.93 -12.34 -16.99
CA ARG A 187 -51.57 -13.66 -17.12
C ARG A 187 -53.00 -13.70 -16.55
N ILE A 188 -53.34 -12.81 -15.60
CA ILE A 188 -54.71 -12.71 -15.06
C ILE A 188 -55.65 -12.02 -16.06
N SER A 189 -55.13 -11.14 -16.94
CA SER A 189 -55.94 -10.48 -17.98
C SER A 189 -56.39 -11.40 -19.12
N SER A 190 -55.78 -12.59 -19.27
CA SER A 190 -56.11 -13.54 -20.35
C SER A 190 -57.10 -14.65 -19.95
N LEU A 191 -57.61 -14.64 -18.71
CA LEU A 191 -58.57 -15.62 -18.20
C LEU A 191 -59.90 -14.96 -17.81
N SER A 192 -60.56 -14.31 -18.78
CA SER A 192 -61.98 -14.01 -18.69
C SER A 192 -62.66 -14.04 -20.07
N VAL A 193 -63.34 -15.16 -20.35
CA VAL A 193 -64.38 -15.36 -21.37
C VAL A 193 -65.48 -16.17 -20.64
N PRO A 194 -66.82 -16.08 -20.90
CA PRO A 194 -67.58 -15.39 -21.97
C PRO A 194 -68.84 -14.60 -21.49
N ARG A 195 -69.50 -13.81 -22.38
CA ARG A 195 -70.93 -14.05 -22.77
C ARG A 195 -71.41 -13.17 -23.95
N SER A 196 -72.01 -13.86 -24.92
CA SER A 196 -72.73 -13.44 -26.12
C SER A 196 -73.89 -12.44 -25.91
N SER A 197 -74.05 -11.45 -26.81
CA SER A 197 -75.31 -11.26 -27.56
C SER A 197 -75.26 -10.19 -28.68
N LYS A 198 -75.62 -10.65 -29.90
CA LYS A 198 -76.47 -10.01 -30.94
C LYS A 198 -75.91 -8.94 -31.90
N LYS A 199 -75.56 -9.45 -33.10
CA LYS A 199 -76.00 -9.12 -34.48
C LYS A 199 -76.18 -7.64 -34.89
N ALA A 200 -75.54 -7.26 -36.01
CA ALA A 200 -76.22 -7.08 -37.30
C ALA A 200 -75.23 -6.88 -38.46
N PHE A 201 -75.49 -7.59 -39.55
CA PHE A 201 -74.86 -7.47 -40.87
C PHE A 201 -75.64 -6.44 -41.70
N ARG A 202 -74.97 -5.47 -42.33
CA ARG A 202 -75.41 -4.96 -43.64
C ARG A 202 -74.27 -4.25 -44.37
N SER A 203 -74.13 -4.65 -45.63
CA SER A 203 -73.13 -4.17 -46.59
C SER A 203 -73.77 -3.24 -47.63
N TYR A 204 -72.90 -2.51 -48.32
CA TYR A 204 -73.02 -1.83 -49.62
C TYR A 204 -73.62 -0.40 -49.73
N TYR A 205 -72.70 0.52 -50.04
CA TYR A 205 -72.59 1.41 -51.23
C TYR A 205 -73.72 2.38 -51.63
N THR A 206 -73.33 3.66 -51.62
CA THR A 206 -73.48 4.76 -52.61
C THR A 206 -74.85 5.15 -53.19
N ASP A 207 -75.25 6.37 -52.85
CA ASP A 207 -75.24 7.54 -53.77
C ASP A 207 -76.01 7.41 -55.10
N LYS A 208 -77.32 7.67 -55.07
CA LYS A 208 -78.02 8.68 -55.88
C LYS A 208 -79.50 8.76 -55.51
#